data_AF-A0A941BL41-F1
#
_entry.id   AF-A0A941BL41-F1
#
_cell.length_a   1.000
_cell.length_b   1.000
_cell.length_c   1.000
_cell.angle_alpha   90.00
_cell.angle_beta   90.00
_cell.angle_gamma   90.00
#
_symmetry.space_group_name_H-M   'P 1'
#
loop_
_entity.id
_entity.type
_entity.pdbx_description
1 polymer ?
#
loop_
_entity_poly.entity_id
_entity_poly.type
_entity_poly.pdbx_seq_one_letter_code
_entity_poly.pdbx_strand_id
1 'polypeptide(L)'
;MIVVESYAMIRPHEFIQFESVQDTSTEIDLIEGAVEIAIDDCVLVDTRLWDYLYPLWAYLADSVSTLRATGAGSFRFPDQPIQVEFDRASKGVLQITVSGDGEPRRAIANESEFLQALRSRGSDFFSKLSARFPAERTLIERSWKKLLRDPVDSLLADIPWEERVSERQSSAFRQAERVMGRRMNTAQRERLISDVAGRRLSFGELVSRAERELCGAQPGSS
;
A
#
# COMPACT_ATOMS: atom_id res chain seq x y z
N MET A 1 1.89 -12.34 3.28
CA MET A 1 1.01 -11.21 3.66
C MET A 1 1.83 -9.95 3.65
N ILE A 2 1.47 -9.03 2.78
CA ILE A 2 2.13 -7.74 2.66
C ILE A 2 1.39 -6.69 3.49
N VAL A 3 2.13 -5.93 4.28
CA VAL A 3 1.63 -4.80 5.07
C VAL A 3 2.37 -3.53 4.64
N VAL A 4 1.59 -2.49 4.35
CA VAL A 4 2.07 -1.15 4.03
C VAL A 4 1.22 -0.16 4.81
N GLU A 5 1.81 0.47 5.81
CA GLU A 5 1.09 1.35 6.73
C GLU A 5 1.83 2.68 6.88
N SER A 6 1.09 3.78 6.90
CA SER A 6 1.66 5.11 7.12
C SER A 6 1.39 5.53 8.54
N TYR A 7 2.42 6.04 9.21
CA TYR A 7 2.30 6.57 10.57
C TYR A 7 2.83 7.99 10.60
N ALA A 8 2.09 8.90 11.23
CA ALA A 8 2.61 10.23 11.55
C ALA A 8 3.25 10.21 12.94
N MET A 9 4.39 10.89 13.07
CA MET A 9 5.01 11.17 14.36
C MET A 9 4.32 12.40 14.96
N ILE A 10 3.62 12.21 16.10
CA ILE A 10 2.91 13.31 16.79
C ILE A 10 3.76 13.95 17.89
N ARG A 11 4.71 13.19 18.42
CA ARG A 11 5.76 13.60 19.37
C ARG A 11 6.99 12.73 19.13
N PRO A 12 8.19 13.10 19.60
CA PRO A 12 9.38 12.29 19.41
C PRO A 12 9.15 10.83 19.80
N HIS A 13 9.29 9.93 18.82
CA HIS A 13 9.07 8.48 18.94
C HIS A 13 7.63 8.03 19.24
N GLU A 14 6.64 8.93 19.20
CA GLU A 14 5.22 8.62 19.36
C GLU A 14 4.52 8.67 18.00
N PHE A 15 4.06 7.51 17.54
CA PHE A 15 3.47 7.33 16.21
C PHE A 15 2.00 6.93 16.30
N ILE A 16 1.19 7.52 15.42
CA ILE A 16 -0.20 7.10 15.18
C ILE A 16 -0.40 6.81 13.70
N GLN A 17 -1.37 5.95 13.37
CA GLN A 17 -1.75 5.72 11.97
C GLN A 17 -2.14 7.04 11.30
N PHE A 18 -1.62 7.27 10.09
CA PHE A 18 -1.85 8.50 9.35
C PHE A 18 -3.35 8.76 9.12
N GLU A 19 -4.17 7.72 8.97
CA GLU A 19 -5.62 7.84 8.84
C GLU A 19 -6.29 8.41 10.10
N SER A 20 -5.71 8.21 11.28
CA SER A 20 -6.24 8.69 12.57
C SER A 20 -5.83 10.13 12.90
N VAL A 21 -4.89 10.69 12.14
CA VAL A 21 -4.40 12.05 12.32
C VAL A 21 -5.51 13.07 12.09
N GLN A 22 -5.69 13.96 13.06
CA GLN A 22 -6.59 15.12 12.99
C GLN A 22 -5.83 16.41 12.70
N ASP A 23 -4.70 16.62 13.41
CA ASP A 23 -3.84 17.80 13.29
C ASP A 23 -2.40 17.39 12.93
N THR A 24 -1.79 18.08 11.96
CA THR A 24 -0.39 17.95 11.52
C THR A 24 0.20 19.31 11.17
N SER A 25 1.50 19.31 10.83
CA SER A 25 2.15 20.39 10.11
C SER A 25 1.26 21.01 9.02
N THR A 26 1.38 22.33 8.88
CA THR A 26 0.75 23.12 7.81
C THR A 26 1.48 23.02 6.49
N GLU A 27 2.66 22.39 6.46
CA GLU A 27 3.46 22.19 5.27
C GLU A 27 3.52 20.70 4.95
N ILE A 28 3.20 20.35 3.70
CA ILE A 28 3.09 18.97 3.22
C ILE A 28 4.41 18.19 3.39
N ASP A 29 5.54 18.87 3.16
CA ASP A 29 6.88 18.28 3.18
C ASP A 29 7.46 18.17 4.59
N LEU A 30 6.75 18.65 5.62
CA LEU A 30 7.20 18.66 7.02
C LEU A 30 6.37 17.73 7.93
N ILE A 31 5.62 16.79 7.35
CA ILE A 31 4.90 15.78 8.14
C ILE A 31 5.86 14.63 8.44
N GLU A 32 6.47 14.66 9.63
CA GLU A 32 7.31 13.57 10.12
C GLU A 32 6.51 12.28 10.31
N GLY A 33 7.09 11.14 9.96
CA GLY A 33 6.43 9.85 10.08
C GLY A 33 7.20 8.71 9.41
N ALA A 34 6.56 7.55 9.29
CA ALA A 34 7.17 6.38 8.69
C ALA A 34 6.19 5.68 7.75
N VAL A 35 6.73 5.09 6.68
CA VAL A 35 6.01 4.13 5.84
C VAL A 35 6.53 2.75 6.18
N GLU A 36 5.78 2.03 7.00
CA GLU A 36 6.09 0.66 7.36
C GLU A 36 5.89 -0.26 6.15
N ILE A 37 6.84 -1.16 5.93
CA ILE A 37 6.76 -2.19 4.90
C ILE A 37 7.15 -3.52 5.57
N ALA A 38 6.22 -4.45 5.63
CA ALA A 38 6.46 -5.79 6.13
C ALA A 38 5.92 -6.84 5.16
N ILE A 39 6.66 -7.95 5.03
CA ILE A 39 6.34 -9.06 4.14
C ILE A 39 6.45 -10.33 4.98
N ASP A 40 5.30 -10.96 5.20
CA ASP A 40 5.16 -12.07 6.16
C ASP A 40 5.70 -11.66 7.53
N ASP A 41 6.66 -12.42 8.07
CA ASP A 41 7.28 -12.15 9.37
C ASP A 41 8.52 -11.23 9.26
N CYS A 42 8.86 -10.76 8.06
CA CYS A 42 9.99 -9.88 7.82
C CYS A 42 9.56 -8.41 7.78
N VAL A 43 9.95 -7.64 8.79
CA VAL A 43 9.75 -6.19 8.82
C VAL A 43 10.94 -5.49 8.14
N LEU A 44 10.73 -4.99 6.93
CA LEU A 44 11.76 -4.34 6.11
C LEU A 44 11.95 -2.89 6.48
N VAL A 45 10.85 -2.17 6.71
CA VAL A 45 10.84 -0.77 7.16
C VAL A 45 9.87 -0.68 8.31
N ASP A 46 10.32 -0.15 9.45
CA ASP A 46 9.48 0.10 10.63
C ASP A 46 9.57 1.58 11.04
N THR A 47 8.89 1.94 12.13
CA THR A 47 8.83 3.33 12.62
C THR A 47 10.16 3.90 13.11
N ARG A 48 11.21 3.08 13.26
CA ARG A 48 12.56 3.57 13.56
C ARG A 48 13.19 4.23 12.33
N LEU A 49 12.76 3.84 11.14
CA LEU A 49 13.16 4.44 9.86
C LEU A 49 12.10 5.46 9.45
N TRP A 50 12.02 6.54 10.21
CA TRP A 50 11.08 7.64 9.98
C TRP A 50 11.76 8.79 9.23
N ASP A 51 11.01 9.53 8.44
CA ASP A 51 11.43 10.71 7.68
C ASP A 51 10.16 11.53 7.37
N TYR A 52 10.16 12.41 6.38
CA TYR A 52 8.96 13.12 5.95
C TYR A 52 8.06 12.23 5.07
N LEU A 53 6.78 12.09 5.45
CA LEU A 53 5.84 11.16 4.85
C LEU A 53 5.59 11.40 3.36
N TYR A 54 5.37 12.65 2.95
CA TYR A 54 5.12 12.94 1.54
C TYR A 54 6.34 12.60 0.66
N PRO A 55 7.58 13.06 1.00
CA PRO A 55 8.78 12.62 0.31
C PRO A 55 8.93 11.09 0.23
N LEU A 56 8.74 10.36 1.33
CA LEU A 56 8.81 8.89 1.32
C LEU A 56 7.85 8.25 0.30
N TRP A 57 6.58 8.68 0.30
CA TRP A 57 5.60 8.19 -0.66
C TRP A 57 5.88 8.62 -2.10
N ALA A 58 6.41 9.84 -2.30
CA ALA A 58 6.79 10.33 -3.62
C ALA A 58 7.96 9.50 -4.20
N TYR A 59 8.98 9.22 -3.39
CA TYR A 59 10.09 8.36 -3.79
C TYR A 59 9.63 6.94 -4.05
N LEU A 60 8.80 6.37 -3.19
CA LEU A 60 8.23 5.04 -3.40
C LEU A 60 7.43 4.97 -4.70
N ALA A 61 6.63 5.99 -5.02
CA ALA A 61 5.88 6.07 -6.28
C ALA A 61 6.81 6.16 -7.51
N ASP A 62 7.91 6.91 -7.41
CA ASP A 62 8.94 6.99 -8.45
C ASP A 62 9.66 5.64 -8.65
N SER A 63 10.05 4.97 -7.57
CA SER A 63 10.71 3.66 -7.62
C SER A 63 9.78 2.58 -8.19
N VAL A 64 8.49 2.59 -7.81
CA VAL A 64 7.48 1.68 -8.38
C VAL A 64 7.29 1.93 -9.87
N SER A 65 7.19 3.20 -10.29
CA SER A 65 7.08 3.53 -11.71
C SER A 65 8.30 3.01 -12.49
N THR A 66 9.50 3.11 -11.92
CA THR A 66 10.73 2.58 -12.53
C THR A 66 10.72 1.05 -12.56
N LEU A 67 10.40 0.40 -11.44
CA LEU A 67 10.25 -1.06 -11.33
C LEU A 67 9.32 -1.62 -12.41
N ARG A 68 8.17 -0.96 -12.62
CA ARG A 68 7.21 -1.37 -13.65
C ARG A 68 7.75 -1.23 -15.07
N ALA A 69 8.62 -0.26 -15.32
CA ALA A 69 9.20 -0.01 -16.64
C ALA A 69 10.42 -0.89 -16.95
N THR A 70 11.28 -1.15 -15.97
CA THR A 70 12.60 -1.76 -16.19
C THR A 70 12.79 -3.10 -15.49
N GLY A 71 11.92 -3.44 -14.53
CA GLY A 71 12.10 -4.60 -13.64
C GLY A 71 12.97 -4.33 -12.42
N ALA A 72 13.46 -3.10 -12.23
CA ALA A 72 14.19 -2.69 -11.03
C ALA A 72 13.83 -1.25 -10.62
N GLY A 73 13.85 -0.96 -9.33
CA GLY A 73 13.62 0.39 -8.81
C GLY A 73 14.25 0.56 -7.43
N SER A 74 14.63 1.77 -7.07
CA SER A 74 15.18 2.05 -5.74
C SER A 74 14.95 3.49 -5.33
N PHE A 75 15.06 3.74 -4.03
CA PHE A 75 15.15 5.09 -3.47
C PHE A 75 16.04 5.11 -2.22
N ARG A 76 16.44 6.31 -1.82
CA ARG A 76 17.17 6.57 -0.58
C ARG A 76 16.36 7.47 0.32
N PHE A 77 16.54 7.29 1.62
CA PHE A 77 16.03 8.25 2.60
C PHE A 77 16.85 9.54 2.50
N PRO A 78 16.21 10.72 2.53
CA PRO A 78 16.90 12.01 2.48
C PRO A 78 17.96 12.19 3.56
N ASP A 79 17.59 11.88 4.81
CA ASP A 79 18.38 12.26 5.99
C ASP A 79 19.11 11.06 6.63
N GLN A 80 18.93 9.87 6.07
CA GLN A 80 19.48 8.63 6.60
C GLN A 80 20.22 7.85 5.50
N PRO A 81 21.28 7.10 5.85
CA PRO A 81 22.02 6.28 4.89
C PRO A 81 21.24 5.04 4.41
N ILE A 82 19.90 5.07 4.46
CA ILE A 82 19.02 3.95 4.14
C ILE A 82 18.73 3.93 2.64
N GLN A 83 18.85 2.75 2.05
CA GLN A 83 18.47 2.48 0.66
C GLN A 83 17.46 1.33 0.61
N VAL A 84 16.39 1.53 -0.15
CA VAL A 84 15.37 0.51 -0.44
C VAL A 84 15.43 0.18 -1.93
N GLU A 85 15.51 -1.10 -2.23
CA GLU A 85 15.65 -1.63 -3.59
C GLU A 85 14.57 -2.67 -3.88
N PHE A 86 14.06 -2.64 -5.11
CA PHE A 86 13.05 -3.51 -5.65
C PHE A 86 13.60 -4.15 -6.93
N ASP A 87 13.74 -5.47 -6.95
CA ASP A 87 14.28 -6.21 -8.10
C ASP A 87 13.35 -7.35 -8.48
N ARG A 88 12.91 -7.39 -9.74
CA ARG A 88 12.17 -8.54 -10.27
C ARG A 88 13.14 -9.71 -10.46
N ALA A 89 13.19 -10.59 -9.46
CA ALA A 89 14.05 -11.77 -9.47
C ALA A 89 13.64 -12.76 -10.57
N SER A 90 12.33 -12.91 -10.81
CA SER A 90 11.77 -13.70 -11.91
C SER A 90 10.32 -13.27 -12.18
N LYS A 91 9.65 -13.90 -13.15
CA LYS A 91 8.26 -13.55 -13.51
C LYS A 91 7.34 -13.67 -12.27
N GLY A 92 6.76 -12.55 -11.85
CA GLY A 92 5.83 -12.49 -10.72
C GLY A 92 6.50 -12.51 -9.33
N VAL A 93 7.83 -12.55 -9.27
CA VAL A 93 8.60 -12.63 -8.02
C VAL A 93 9.42 -11.36 -7.85
N LEU A 94 9.15 -10.63 -6.78
CA LEU A 94 9.83 -9.41 -6.39
C LEU A 94 10.73 -9.66 -5.18
N GLN A 95 11.99 -9.24 -5.26
CA GLN A 95 12.88 -9.12 -4.12
C GLN A 95 12.90 -7.67 -3.65
N ILE A 96 12.75 -7.48 -2.34
CA ILE A 96 12.91 -6.17 -1.69
C ILE A 96 14.11 -6.24 -0.77
N THR A 97 15.02 -5.27 -0.89
CA THR A 97 16.21 -5.14 -0.02
C THR A 97 16.19 -3.79 0.67
N VAL A 98 16.45 -3.77 1.98
CA VAL A 98 16.69 -2.55 2.77
C VAL A 98 18.08 -2.64 3.36
N SER A 99 18.91 -1.63 3.14
CA SER A 99 20.30 -1.58 3.62
C SER A 99 20.66 -0.19 4.15
N GLY A 100 21.74 -0.12 4.92
CA GLY A 100 22.31 1.15 5.40
C GLY A 100 22.07 1.49 6.87
N ASP A 101 21.22 0.73 7.57
CA ASP A 101 20.96 0.87 9.00
C ASP A 101 21.42 -0.35 9.83
N GLY A 102 22.38 -1.11 9.30
CA GLY A 102 22.92 -2.34 9.89
C GLY A 102 22.98 -3.47 8.87
N GLU A 103 22.70 -4.70 9.33
CA GLU A 103 22.61 -5.87 8.45
C GLU A 103 21.47 -5.70 7.44
N PRO A 104 21.71 -5.93 6.13
CA PRO A 104 20.68 -5.81 5.12
C PRO A 104 19.50 -6.74 5.39
N ARG A 105 18.29 -6.19 5.34
CA ARG A 105 17.05 -6.96 5.40
C ARG A 105 16.56 -7.25 3.99
N ARG A 106 16.07 -8.46 3.76
CA ARG A 106 15.59 -8.92 2.46
C ARG A 106 14.32 -9.73 2.60
N ALA A 107 13.39 -9.55 1.67
CA ALA A 107 12.20 -10.40 1.57
C ALA A 107 11.83 -10.63 0.11
N ILE A 108 11.10 -11.72 -0.12
CA ILE A 108 10.56 -12.10 -1.42
C ILE A 108 9.04 -11.98 -1.35
N ALA A 109 8.42 -11.41 -2.37
CA ALA A 109 6.97 -11.25 -2.47
C ALA A 109 6.45 -11.58 -3.87
N ASN A 110 5.15 -11.89 -3.94
CA ASN A 110 4.43 -11.82 -5.20
C ASN A 110 4.37 -10.36 -5.66
N GLU A 111 4.85 -10.09 -6.88
CA GLU A 111 4.93 -8.73 -7.41
C GLU A 111 3.55 -8.07 -7.49
N SER A 112 2.52 -8.80 -7.93
CA SER A 112 1.18 -8.24 -8.07
C SER A 112 0.49 -7.98 -6.72
N GLU A 113 0.70 -8.84 -5.72
CA GLU A 113 0.26 -8.57 -4.33
C GLU A 113 0.93 -7.31 -3.78
N PHE A 114 2.25 -7.16 -4.00
CA PHE A 114 3.01 -6.00 -3.51
C PHE A 114 2.56 -4.70 -4.16
N LEU A 115 2.40 -4.71 -5.49
CA LEU A 115 1.91 -3.55 -6.24
C LEU A 115 0.48 -3.19 -5.84
N GLN A 116 -0.38 -4.18 -5.63
CA GLN A 116 -1.75 -3.94 -5.16
C GLN A 116 -1.76 -3.33 -3.75
N ALA A 117 -0.95 -3.85 -2.83
CA ALA A 117 -0.82 -3.29 -1.48
C ALA A 117 -0.35 -1.83 -1.53
N LEU A 118 0.71 -1.52 -2.29
CA LEU A 118 1.20 -0.16 -2.44
C LEU A 118 0.16 0.78 -3.05
N ARG A 119 -0.56 0.35 -4.09
CA ARG A 119 -1.60 1.16 -4.72
C ARG A 119 -2.77 1.44 -3.80
N SER A 120 -3.25 0.44 -3.08
CA SER A 120 -4.35 0.60 -2.13
C SER A 120 -3.98 1.57 -1.02
N ARG A 121 -2.85 1.33 -0.35
CA ARG A 121 -2.41 2.11 0.81
C ARG A 121 -1.92 3.51 0.42
N GLY A 122 -1.24 3.64 -0.71
CA GLY A 122 -0.84 4.93 -1.26
C GLY A 122 -2.03 5.76 -1.74
N SER A 123 -3.08 5.14 -2.27
CA SER A 123 -4.31 5.86 -2.66
C SER A 123 -5.03 6.44 -1.44
N ASP A 124 -5.11 5.68 -0.34
CA ASP A 124 -5.65 6.19 0.92
C ASP A 124 -4.81 7.38 1.44
N PHE A 125 -3.48 7.24 1.43
CA PHE A 125 -2.56 8.31 1.83
C PHE A 125 -2.71 9.57 0.97
N PHE A 126 -2.56 9.47 -0.36
CA PHE A 126 -2.61 10.62 -1.26
C PHE A 126 -4.00 11.26 -1.32
N SER A 127 -5.08 10.48 -1.20
CA SER A 127 -6.43 11.00 -1.11
C SER A 127 -6.60 11.88 0.14
N LYS A 128 -6.20 11.37 1.32
CA LYS A 128 -6.26 12.12 2.57
C LYS A 128 -5.36 13.36 2.53
N LEU A 129 -4.15 13.23 1.96
CA LEU A 129 -3.22 14.34 1.81
C LEU A 129 -3.77 15.43 0.88
N SER A 130 -4.35 15.06 -0.26
CA SER A 130 -4.97 16.01 -1.22
C SER A 130 -6.18 16.74 -0.63
N ALA A 131 -6.92 16.08 0.26
CA ALA A 131 -8.01 16.74 1.00
C ALA A 131 -7.47 17.77 2.02
N ARG A 132 -6.32 17.47 2.65
CA ARG A 132 -5.69 18.34 3.66
C ARG A 132 -4.93 19.52 3.06
N PHE A 133 -4.31 19.32 1.90
CA PHE A 133 -3.40 20.24 1.21
C PHE A 133 -3.91 20.58 -0.20
N PRO A 134 -5.02 21.33 -0.32
CA PRO A 134 -5.65 21.60 -1.62
C PRO A 134 -4.79 22.47 -2.55
N ALA A 135 -3.90 23.30 -2.01
CA ALA A 135 -3.00 24.14 -2.82
C ALA A 135 -1.91 23.30 -3.53
N GLU A 136 -1.54 22.17 -2.93
CA GLU A 136 -0.51 21.24 -3.38
C GLU A 136 -1.10 20.07 -4.20
N ARG A 137 -2.40 20.07 -4.48
CA ARG A 137 -3.11 18.98 -5.18
C ARG A 137 -2.41 18.53 -6.46
N THR A 138 -1.97 19.45 -7.31
CA THR A 138 -1.28 19.13 -8.56
C THR A 138 0.02 18.37 -8.34
N LEU A 139 0.77 18.72 -7.28
CA LEU A 139 2.00 18.05 -6.89
C LEU A 139 1.68 16.63 -6.38
N ILE A 140 0.70 16.50 -5.49
CA ILE A 140 0.23 15.23 -4.94
C ILE A 140 -0.24 14.28 -6.05
N GLU A 141 -1.09 14.77 -6.95
CA GLU A 141 -1.64 13.99 -8.06
C GLU A 141 -0.55 13.50 -9.02
N ARG A 142 0.54 14.26 -9.18
CA ARG A 142 1.67 13.83 -10.01
C ARG A 142 2.33 12.59 -9.41
N SER A 143 2.62 12.59 -8.12
CA SER A 143 3.20 11.45 -7.40
C SER A 143 2.24 10.26 -7.40
N TRP A 144 0.95 10.51 -7.13
CA TRP A 144 -0.08 9.47 -7.15
C TRP A 144 -0.22 8.81 -8.53
N LYS A 145 -0.20 9.59 -9.62
CA LYS A 145 -0.24 9.05 -10.99
C LYS A 145 0.93 8.11 -11.30
N LYS A 146 2.13 8.37 -10.75
CA LYS A 146 3.29 7.48 -10.93
C LYS A 146 3.06 6.13 -10.25
N LEU A 147 2.51 6.13 -9.04
CA LEU A 147 2.18 4.91 -8.29
C LEU A 147 1.12 4.06 -9.01
N LEU A 148 0.13 4.70 -9.61
CA LEU A 148 -0.96 4.05 -10.34
C LEU A 148 -0.60 3.65 -11.78
N ARG A 149 0.56 4.05 -12.28
CA ARG A 149 0.93 3.83 -13.69
C ARG A 149 1.15 2.34 -13.97
N ASP A 150 0.47 1.84 -15.00
CA ASP A 150 0.73 0.54 -15.60
C ASP A 150 1.43 0.70 -16.96
N PRO A 151 2.37 -0.19 -17.33
CA PRO A 151 2.80 -0.36 -18.72
C PRO A 151 1.62 -0.80 -19.60
N VAL A 152 1.64 -0.42 -20.88
CA VAL A 152 0.54 -0.69 -21.83
C VAL A 152 0.18 -2.18 -21.92
N ASP A 153 1.20 -3.05 -21.87
CA ASP A 153 1.03 -4.50 -22.04
C ASP A 153 0.99 -5.29 -20.71
N SER A 154 0.86 -4.59 -19.58
CA SER A 154 0.90 -5.21 -18.26
C SER A 154 0.04 -4.40 -17.28
N LEU A 155 -1.28 -4.42 -17.46
CA LEU A 155 -2.20 -3.78 -16.51
C LEU A 155 -2.33 -4.66 -15.26
N LEU A 156 -2.26 -4.04 -14.08
CA LEU A 156 -2.48 -4.79 -12.82
C LEU A 156 -3.92 -5.33 -12.76
N ALA A 157 -4.89 -4.61 -13.32
CA ALA A 157 -6.28 -5.00 -13.34
C ALA A 157 -6.56 -6.28 -14.15
N ASP A 158 -5.67 -6.63 -15.09
CA ASP A 158 -5.78 -7.84 -15.90
C ASP A 158 -5.24 -9.08 -15.17
N ILE A 159 -4.51 -8.89 -14.06
CA ILE A 159 -4.00 -9.99 -13.24
C ILE A 159 -5.15 -10.57 -12.40
N PRO A 160 -5.31 -11.91 -12.36
CA PRO A 160 -6.29 -12.56 -11.49
C PRO A 160 -6.23 -12.01 -10.07
N TRP A 161 -7.39 -11.65 -9.53
CA TRP A 161 -7.45 -10.94 -8.26
C TRP A 161 -6.85 -11.75 -7.11
N GLU A 162 -6.90 -13.08 -7.20
CA GLU A 162 -6.28 -14.00 -6.24
C GLU A 162 -4.77 -13.84 -6.15
N GLU A 163 -4.11 -13.40 -7.21
CA GLU A 163 -2.66 -13.13 -7.23
C GLU A 163 -2.35 -11.74 -6.64
N ARG A 164 -3.32 -10.84 -6.65
CA ARG A 164 -3.21 -9.47 -6.14
C ARG A 164 -3.43 -9.34 -4.63
N VAL A 165 -3.80 -10.43 -3.96
CA VAL A 165 -4.02 -10.47 -2.51
C VAL A 165 -3.40 -11.72 -1.92
N SER A 166 -3.13 -11.69 -0.62
CA SER A 166 -2.64 -12.88 0.09
C SER A 166 -3.65 -14.03 0.08
N GLU A 167 -3.15 -15.26 0.25
CA GLU A 167 -4.00 -16.46 0.44
C GLU A 167 -4.99 -16.29 1.59
N ARG A 168 -4.57 -15.62 2.66
CA ARG A 168 -5.42 -15.29 3.81
C ARG A 168 -6.59 -14.39 3.43
N GLN A 169 -6.34 -13.34 2.64
CA GLN A 169 -7.39 -12.43 2.16
C GLN A 169 -8.35 -13.16 1.21
N SER A 170 -7.83 -13.88 0.22
CA SER A 170 -8.69 -14.63 -0.71
C SER A 170 -9.53 -15.71 -0.01
N SER A 171 -8.97 -16.37 1.01
CA SER A 171 -9.70 -17.33 1.84
C SER A 171 -10.81 -16.69 2.66
N ALA A 172 -10.55 -15.51 3.25
CA ALA A 172 -11.57 -14.75 3.97
C ALA A 172 -12.71 -14.32 3.05
N PHE A 173 -12.41 -13.90 1.82
CA PHE A 173 -13.42 -13.51 0.84
C PHE A 173 -14.31 -14.69 0.48
N ARG A 174 -13.71 -15.85 0.18
CA ARG A 174 -14.46 -17.08 -0.14
C ARG A 174 -15.30 -17.58 1.04
N GLN A 175 -14.82 -17.39 2.27
CA GLN A 175 -15.60 -17.70 3.46
C GLN A 175 -16.84 -16.81 3.57
N ALA A 176 -16.68 -15.49 3.40
CA ALA A 176 -17.81 -14.57 3.40
C ALA A 176 -18.83 -14.89 2.29
N GLU A 177 -18.37 -15.18 1.07
CA GLU A 177 -19.26 -15.61 -0.03
C GLU A 177 -20.03 -16.90 0.32
N ARG A 178 -19.38 -17.85 1.00
CA ARG A 178 -20.02 -19.10 1.46
C ARG A 178 -21.06 -18.84 2.54
N VAL A 179 -20.74 -18.01 3.54
CA VAL A 179 -21.65 -17.66 4.64
C VAL A 179 -22.87 -16.89 4.12
N MET A 180 -22.66 -15.96 3.18
CA MET A 180 -23.71 -15.13 2.60
C MET A 180 -24.49 -15.83 1.47
N GLY A 181 -24.08 -17.03 1.05
CA GLY A 181 -24.72 -17.80 -0.03
C GLY A 181 -24.67 -17.12 -1.39
N ARG A 182 -23.77 -16.15 -1.62
CA ARG A 182 -23.64 -15.41 -2.89
C ARG A 182 -22.20 -14.98 -3.15
N ARG A 183 -21.83 -14.89 -4.44
CA ARG A 183 -20.51 -14.40 -4.86
C ARG A 183 -20.48 -12.89 -5.02
N MET A 184 -19.33 -12.27 -4.78
CA MET A 184 -19.07 -10.88 -5.12
C MET A 184 -19.02 -10.71 -6.64
N ASN A 185 -19.62 -9.65 -7.15
CA ASN A 185 -19.33 -9.20 -8.52
C ASN A 185 -17.95 -8.52 -8.59
N THR A 186 -17.48 -8.23 -9.81
CA THR A 186 -16.16 -7.61 -10.02
C THR A 186 -16.01 -6.28 -9.28
N ALA A 187 -17.02 -5.41 -9.32
CA ALA A 187 -16.93 -4.09 -8.68
C ALA A 187 -16.86 -4.18 -7.15
N GLN A 188 -17.63 -5.07 -6.53
CA GLN A 188 -17.55 -5.36 -5.09
C GLN A 188 -16.16 -5.87 -4.72
N ARG A 189 -15.62 -6.79 -5.54
CA ARG A 189 -14.33 -7.38 -5.29
C ARG A 189 -13.20 -6.35 -5.40
N GLU A 190 -13.20 -5.50 -6.41
CA GLU A 190 -12.20 -4.44 -6.54
C GLU A 190 -12.26 -3.44 -5.38
N ARG A 191 -13.47 -3.05 -4.92
CA ARG A 191 -13.61 -2.20 -3.73
C ARG A 191 -13.04 -2.87 -2.48
N LEU A 192 -13.34 -4.15 -2.28
CA LEU A 192 -12.84 -4.90 -1.13
C LEU A 192 -11.31 -5.05 -1.18
N ILE A 193 -10.73 -5.33 -2.34
CA ILE A 193 -9.27 -5.40 -2.53
C ILE A 193 -8.63 -4.04 -2.24
N SER A 194 -9.22 -2.97 -2.75
CA SER A 194 -8.76 -1.61 -2.45
C SER A 194 -8.81 -1.30 -0.95
N ASP A 195 -9.82 -1.81 -0.24
CA ASP A 195 -9.97 -1.62 1.20
C ASP A 195 -8.95 -2.44 2.01
N VAL A 196 -8.68 -3.71 1.66
CA VAL A 196 -7.90 -4.60 2.55
C VAL A 196 -6.45 -4.82 2.15
N ALA A 197 -6.06 -4.60 0.90
CA ALA A 197 -4.71 -4.89 0.44
C ALA A 197 -3.68 -3.98 1.16
N GLY A 198 -2.62 -4.59 1.69
CA GLY A 198 -1.61 -3.88 2.47
C GLY A 198 -2.02 -3.54 3.91
N ARG A 199 -3.23 -3.87 4.36
CA ARG A 199 -3.66 -3.59 5.75
C ARG A 199 -3.33 -4.72 6.71
N ARG A 200 -2.95 -4.36 7.93
CA ARG A 200 -2.83 -5.30 9.05
C ARG A 200 -4.23 -5.64 9.62
N LEU A 201 -4.87 -6.69 9.09
CA LEU A 201 -6.21 -7.14 9.50
C LEU A 201 -6.21 -8.60 9.97
N SER A 202 -6.94 -8.87 11.05
CA SER A 202 -7.28 -10.23 11.48
C SER A 202 -8.13 -10.95 10.43
N PHE A 203 -8.12 -12.29 10.44
CA PHE A 203 -8.98 -13.07 9.54
C PHE A 203 -10.47 -12.75 9.76
N GLY A 204 -10.88 -12.57 11.03
CA GLY A 204 -12.25 -12.16 11.36
C GLY A 204 -12.62 -10.81 10.78
N GLU A 205 -11.74 -9.80 10.88
CA GLU A 205 -11.99 -8.48 10.28
C GLU A 205 -12.09 -8.54 8.76
N LEU A 206 -11.29 -9.38 8.09
CA LEU A 206 -11.37 -9.60 6.65
C LEU A 206 -12.74 -10.20 6.26
N VAL A 207 -13.20 -11.21 6.98
CA VAL A 207 -14.52 -11.82 6.75
C VAL A 207 -15.63 -10.79 6.98
N SER A 208 -15.60 -10.06 8.09
CA SER A 208 -16.63 -9.03 8.38
C SER A 208 -16.65 -7.91 7.35
N ARG A 209 -15.49 -7.47 6.83
CA ARG A 209 -15.42 -6.49 5.74
C ARG A 209 -16.01 -7.05 4.43
N ALA A 210 -15.69 -8.30 4.10
CA ALA A 210 -16.22 -8.97 2.91
C ALA A 210 -17.75 -9.16 2.99
N GLU A 211 -18.27 -9.54 4.16
CA GLU A 211 -19.72 -9.64 4.41
C GLU A 211 -20.40 -8.27 4.27
N ARG A 212 -19.80 -7.20 4.80
CA ARG A 212 -20.33 -5.84 4.63
C ARG A 212 -20.37 -5.40 3.17
N GLU A 213 -19.33 -5.68 2.38
CA GLU A 213 -19.32 -5.38 0.94
C GLU A 213 -20.39 -6.19 0.17
N LEU A 214 -20.62 -7.43 0.60
CA LEU A 214 -21.72 -8.26 0.11
C LEU A 214 -23.08 -7.72 0.52
N CYS A 215 -23.24 -7.06 1.67
CA CYS A 215 -24.51 -6.47 2.10
C CYS A 215 -24.77 -5.08 1.49
N GLY A 216 -23.73 -4.25 1.36
CA GLY A 216 -23.82 -2.82 1.01
C GLY A 216 -24.18 -2.51 -0.44
N ALA A 217 -24.25 -3.52 -1.31
CA ALA A 217 -24.73 -3.37 -2.69
C ALA A 217 -26.10 -4.07 -2.85
N GLN A 218 -27.16 -3.44 -2.33
CA GLN A 218 -28.48 -3.61 -2.93
C GLN A 218 -28.60 -2.63 -4.12
N PRO A 219 -28.79 -3.10 -5.35
CA PRO A 219 -29.13 -2.22 -6.47
C PRO A 219 -30.62 -1.85 -6.37
N GLY A 220 -30.91 -0.56 -6.23
CA GLY A 220 -32.26 0.01 -6.39
C GLY A 220 -32.86 0.62 -5.13
N SER A 221 -32.66 1.92 -4.95
CA SER A 221 -33.54 2.85 -4.22
C SER A 221 -33.10 4.29 -4.49
N SER A 222 -33.33 4.77 -5.71
CA SER A 222 -33.58 6.18 -6.08
C SER A 222 -34.10 6.20 -7.51
#